data_AF-A0A7S3ERC5-F1
#
_entry.id   AF-A0A7S3ERC5-F1
#
_cell.length_a   1.000
_cell.length_b   1.000
_cell.length_c   1.000
_cell.angle_alpha   90.00
_cell.angle_beta   90.00
_cell.angle_gamma   90.00
#
_symmetry.space_group_name_H-M   'P 1'
#
loop_
_entity.id
_entity.type
_entity.pdbx_description
1 polymer ?
#
loop_
_entity_poly.entity_id
_entity_poly.type
_entity_poly.pdbx_seq_one_letter_code
_entity_poly.pdbx_strand_id
1 'polypeptide(L)'
;GMDGAAAREGRRLSGSSNYLAGWDQGPINDYVLRPHFKRHTEDAKLLHVAGNTVALGVLPMLQFTTAFTFYVQRGMRDRLGVVPFSLHAIFSHGKDHSRKRALLREAGVWHDPPSYYADGRYLSFTVQLPRHAEAEGGFEIVISQLRQFEAALHMALLLNRTLILPHLRCGDRALAYPCYAWYHRGFNSKGFANAKIPMPTICPSYYWLNIKLAEELFPLREPSFLANPRVP
;
A
#
# COMPACT_ATOMS: atom_id res chain seq x y z
N GLY A 1 -28.11 40.15 -38.91
CA GLY A 1 -27.45 39.82 -37.64
C GLY A 1 -27.61 38.35 -37.39
N MET A 2 -26.59 37.58 -37.76
CA MET A 2 -26.48 36.14 -37.55
C MET A 2 -25.00 35.86 -37.37
N ASP A 3 -24.54 35.88 -36.13
CA ASP A 3 -23.22 35.40 -35.74
C ASP A 3 -23.42 34.27 -34.74
N GLY A 4 -22.85 33.10 -35.01
CA GLY A 4 -22.78 32.03 -34.02
C GLY A 4 -22.87 30.62 -34.57
N ALA A 5 -21.93 30.21 -35.44
CA ALA A 5 -21.54 28.80 -35.57
C ALA A 5 -20.37 28.65 -36.56
N ALA A 6 -19.13 28.51 -36.05
CA ALA A 6 -18.09 27.64 -36.63
C ALA A 6 -16.73 27.94 -35.97
N ALA A 7 -16.43 27.28 -34.85
CA ALA A 7 -15.05 27.13 -34.38
C ALA A 7 -14.96 25.93 -33.40
N ARG A 8 -15.17 24.72 -33.91
CA ARG A 8 -14.70 23.49 -33.26
C ARG A 8 -13.70 22.82 -34.20
N GLU A 9 -12.52 23.43 -34.28
CA GLU A 9 -11.39 22.83 -34.96
C GLU A 9 -10.66 21.91 -33.98
N GLY A 10 -10.58 20.63 -34.38
CA GLY A 10 -10.01 19.54 -33.61
C GLY A 10 -8.55 19.83 -33.25
N ARG A 11 -8.28 19.91 -31.95
CA ARG A 11 -6.93 19.96 -31.41
C ARG A 11 -6.30 18.58 -31.64
N ARG A 12 -5.63 18.39 -32.79
CA ARG A 12 -4.76 17.23 -33.04
C ARG A 12 -3.71 17.18 -31.93
N LEU A 13 -3.75 16.12 -31.14
CA LEU A 13 -2.74 15.83 -30.14
C LEU A 13 -1.47 15.40 -30.88
N SER A 14 -0.51 16.31 -31.03
CA SER A 14 0.83 15.96 -31.49
C SER A 14 1.53 15.17 -30.39
N GLY A 15 1.75 13.88 -30.66
CA GLY A 15 2.43 12.97 -29.75
C GLY A 15 3.92 13.29 -29.66
N SER A 16 4.34 13.88 -28.54
CA SER A 16 5.68 13.66 -28.01
C SER A 16 5.64 12.40 -27.14
N SER A 17 6.76 11.68 -27.02
CA SER A 17 6.88 10.47 -26.18
C SER A 17 6.51 10.68 -24.70
N ASN A 18 6.34 11.93 -24.27
CA ASN A 18 5.87 12.33 -22.94
C ASN A 18 4.34 12.31 -22.79
N TYR A 19 3.56 12.15 -23.86
CA TYR A 19 2.10 12.23 -23.78
C TYR A 19 1.50 11.09 -22.95
N LEU A 20 2.03 9.86 -23.11
CA LEU A 20 1.62 8.71 -22.30
C LEU A 20 2.08 8.80 -20.84
N ALA A 21 3.21 9.46 -20.57
CA ALA A 21 3.66 9.75 -19.21
C ALA A 21 2.75 10.77 -18.50
N GLY A 22 2.04 11.60 -19.28
CA GLY A 22 1.00 12.50 -18.78
C GLY A 22 -0.34 11.83 -18.48
N TRP A 23 -0.60 10.62 -19.01
CA TRP A 23 -1.80 9.83 -18.68
C TRP A 23 -1.67 9.17 -17.29
N ASP A 24 -1.69 10.00 -16.26
CA ASP A 24 -1.74 9.56 -14.86
C ASP A 24 -3.13 9.81 -14.24
N GLN A 25 -3.22 9.77 -12.91
CA GLN A 25 -4.42 10.07 -12.14
C GLN A 25 -5.11 11.39 -12.52
N GLY A 26 -4.38 12.45 -12.88
CA GLY A 26 -4.90 13.78 -13.19
C GLY A 26 -5.82 13.79 -14.42
N PRO A 27 -5.34 13.42 -15.62
CA PRO A 27 -6.20 13.34 -16.79
C PRO A 27 -7.33 12.32 -16.68
N ILE A 28 -7.12 11.19 -15.99
CA ILE A 28 -8.21 10.26 -15.69
C ILE A 28 -9.27 10.96 -14.82
N ASN A 29 -8.86 11.68 -13.78
CA ASN A 29 -9.80 12.42 -12.94
C ASN A 29 -10.55 13.48 -13.76
N ASP A 30 -9.88 14.23 -14.61
CA ASP A 30 -10.43 15.43 -15.26
C ASP A 30 -11.26 15.14 -16.52
N TYR A 31 -10.85 14.15 -17.31
CA TYR A 31 -11.47 13.86 -18.60
C TYR A 31 -12.30 12.57 -18.60
N VAL A 32 -12.04 11.66 -17.67
CA VAL A 32 -12.80 10.41 -17.56
C VAL A 32 -13.76 10.47 -16.38
N LEU A 33 -13.28 10.73 -15.16
CA LEU A 33 -14.08 10.64 -13.95
C LEU A 33 -14.99 11.87 -13.73
N ARG A 34 -14.51 13.10 -13.91
CA ARG A 34 -15.33 14.31 -13.68
C ARG A 34 -16.48 14.49 -14.68
N PRO A 35 -16.34 14.18 -15.99
CA PRO A 35 -17.43 14.35 -16.95
C PRO A 35 -18.53 13.29 -16.77
N HIS A 36 -19.65 13.70 -16.18
CA HIS A 36 -20.93 13.00 -16.15
C HIS A 36 -20.89 11.55 -15.63
N PHE A 37 -20.42 11.34 -14.40
CA PHE A 37 -20.67 10.09 -13.68
C PHE A 37 -22.17 9.79 -13.63
N LYS A 38 -22.60 8.76 -14.34
CA LYS A 38 -23.98 8.25 -14.29
C LYS A 38 -23.97 6.79 -13.89
N ARG A 39 -24.72 6.45 -12.85
CA ARG A 39 -24.91 5.05 -12.47
C ARG A 39 -25.64 4.32 -13.59
N HIS A 40 -25.18 3.11 -13.94
CA HIS A 40 -25.90 2.27 -14.89
C HIS A 40 -27.28 1.92 -14.31
N THR A 41 -28.32 1.97 -15.12
CA THR A 41 -29.71 1.76 -14.67
C THR A 41 -29.97 0.32 -14.26
N GLU A 42 -29.30 -0.64 -14.89
CA GLU A 42 -29.54 -2.07 -14.70
C GLU A 42 -28.49 -2.79 -13.84
N ASP A 43 -27.29 -2.23 -13.66
CA ASP A 43 -26.22 -2.85 -12.87
C ASP A 43 -25.62 -1.82 -11.91
N ALA A 44 -25.84 -2.04 -10.61
CA ALA A 44 -25.32 -1.21 -9.55
C ALA A 44 -23.78 -1.12 -9.50
N LYS A 45 -23.07 -2.05 -10.13
CA LYS A 45 -21.61 -2.12 -10.17
C LYS A 45 -21.00 -1.41 -11.37
N LEU A 46 -21.83 -0.92 -12.30
CA LEU A 46 -21.39 -0.22 -13.50
C LEU A 46 -21.67 1.28 -13.40
N LEU A 47 -20.70 2.06 -13.89
CA LEU A 47 -20.75 3.51 -13.94
C LEU A 47 -20.41 3.94 -15.36
N HIS A 48 -21.24 4.81 -15.95
CA HIS A 48 -20.95 5.44 -17.22
C HIS A 48 -20.16 6.72 -17.02
N VAL A 49 -19.16 6.90 -17.88
CA VAL A 49 -18.28 8.07 -17.93
C VAL A 49 -18.09 8.52 -19.38
N ALA A 50 -17.40 9.64 -19.59
CA ALA A 50 -17.11 10.19 -20.92
C ALA A 50 -18.37 10.30 -21.80
N GLY A 51 -19.46 10.83 -21.25
CA GLY A 51 -20.71 11.01 -21.98
C GLY A 51 -21.41 9.70 -22.36
N ASN A 52 -21.34 8.68 -21.49
CA ASN A 52 -21.92 7.33 -21.66
C ASN A 52 -21.22 6.43 -22.68
N THR A 53 -20.06 6.82 -23.21
CA THR A 53 -19.31 6.01 -24.19
C THR A 53 -18.41 4.96 -23.55
N VAL A 54 -18.09 5.10 -22.27
CA VAL A 54 -17.25 4.17 -21.51
C VAL A 54 -18.01 3.71 -20.26
N ALA A 55 -17.99 2.40 -20.01
CA ALA A 55 -18.49 1.79 -18.79
C ALA A 55 -17.30 1.41 -17.88
N LEU A 56 -17.36 1.81 -16.62
CA LEU A 56 -16.42 1.45 -15.56
C LEU A 56 -17.08 0.47 -14.61
N GLY A 57 -16.39 -0.62 -14.30
CA GLY A 57 -16.81 -1.59 -13.29
C GLY A 57 -16.16 -1.33 -11.94
N VAL A 58 -16.94 -1.47 -10.87
CA VAL A 58 -16.43 -1.45 -9.50
C VAL A 58 -15.94 -2.86 -9.13
N LEU A 59 -14.64 -3.00 -8.91
CA LEU A 59 -14.02 -4.27 -8.51
C LEU A 59 -14.03 -4.44 -6.98
N PRO A 60 -14.22 -5.67 -6.46
CA PRO A 60 -14.25 -5.92 -5.02
C PRO A 60 -12.87 -5.65 -4.41
N MET A 61 -12.80 -4.66 -3.51
CA MET A 61 -11.56 -4.18 -2.93
C MET A 61 -10.73 -5.24 -2.19
N LEU A 62 -11.36 -6.30 -1.66
CA LEU A 62 -10.63 -7.39 -0.98
C LEU A 62 -9.84 -8.27 -1.95
N GLN A 63 -10.27 -8.36 -3.22
CA GLN A 63 -9.59 -9.12 -4.27
C GLN A 63 -8.69 -8.23 -5.13
N PHE A 64 -9.13 -6.99 -5.42
CA PHE A 64 -8.40 -6.02 -6.24
C PHE A 64 -7.83 -4.93 -5.34
N THR A 65 -6.74 -5.28 -4.66
CA THR A 65 -6.12 -4.43 -3.65
C THR A 65 -5.11 -3.48 -4.28
N THR A 66 -5.09 -2.26 -3.78
CA THR A 66 -3.90 -1.39 -3.83
C THR A 66 -3.00 -1.67 -2.64
N ALA A 67 -1.73 -1.26 -2.69
CA ALA A 67 -0.82 -1.34 -1.54
C ALA A 67 -1.46 -0.80 -0.24
N PHE A 68 -2.25 0.26 -0.30
CA PHE A 68 -2.95 0.81 0.87
C PHE A 68 -4.07 -0.11 1.38
N THR A 69 -4.98 -0.51 0.50
CA THR A 69 -6.13 -1.36 0.87
C THR A 69 -5.72 -2.77 1.26
N PHE A 70 -4.58 -3.25 0.76
CA PHE A 70 -3.95 -4.50 1.17
C PHE A 70 -3.63 -4.53 2.68
N TYR A 71 -3.14 -3.45 3.28
CA TYR A 71 -2.90 -3.46 4.74
C TYR A 71 -4.14 -3.08 5.53
N VAL A 72 -4.88 -2.05 5.11
CA VAL A 72 -6.08 -1.56 5.81
C VAL A 72 -7.14 -2.66 5.94
N GLN A 73 -7.32 -3.48 4.90
CA GLN A 73 -8.31 -4.56 4.89
C GLN A 73 -7.73 -5.93 5.22
N ARG A 74 -6.48 -6.02 5.73
CA ARG A 74 -5.85 -7.31 6.04
C ARG A 74 -6.70 -8.14 6.99
N GLY A 75 -7.13 -7.59 8.13
CA GLY A 75 -7.95 -8.33 9.10
C GLY A 75 -9.27 -8.84 8.51
N MET A 76 -9.90 -8.08 7.61
CA MET A 76 -11.11 -8.51 6.91
C MET A 76 -10.82 -9.64 5.91
N ARG A 77 -9.74 -9.51 5.12
CA ARG A 77 -9.35 -10.57 4.18
C ARG A 77 -9.00 -11.86 4.90
N ASP A 78 -8.20 -11.78 5.96
CA ASP A 78 -7.76 -12.94 6.73
C ASP A 78 -8.98 -13.65 7.36
N ARG A 79 -9.93 -12.89 7.93
CA ARG A 79 -11.18 -13.45 8.48
C ARG A 79 -12.06 -14.13 7.44
N LEU A 80 -12.11 -13.60 6.22
CA LEU A 80 -12.94 -14.14 5.13
C LEU A 80 -12.21 -15.14 4.23
N GLY A 81 -10.93 -15.43 4.49
CA GLY A 81 -10.10 -16.29 3.65
C GLY A 81 -9.91 -15.76 2.22
N VAL A 82 -9.98 -14.44 2.01
CA VAL A 82 -9.90 -13.84 0.67
C VAL A 82 -8.44 -13.61 0.27
N VAL A 83 -8.00 -14.35 -0.75
CA VAL A 83 -6.72 -14.11 -1.41
C VAL A 83 -6.89 -13.00 -2.45
N PRO A 84 -6.04 -11.95 -2.45
CA PRO A 84 -6.06 -10.94 -3.50
C PRO A 84 -5.83 -11.55 -4.88
N PHE A 85 -6.70 -11.23 -5.83
CA PHE A 85 -6.50 -11.52 -7.24
C PHE A 85 -5.46 -10.57 -7.86
N SER A 86 -5.44 -9.31 -7.41
CA SER A 86 -4.49 -8.30 -7.84
C SER A 86 -4.02 -7.44 -6.67
N LEU A 87 -2.71 -7.18 -6.66
CA LEU A 87 -2.07 -6.23 -5.75
C LEU A 87 -1.37 -5.15 -6.59
N HIS A 88 -1.98 -3.97 -6.64
CA HIS A 88 -1.43 -2.82 -7.35
C HIS A 88 -0.53 -1.98 -6.42
N ALA A 89 0.77 -2.04 -6.68
CA ALA A 89 1.80 -1.29 -5.94
C ALA A 89 1.80 0.20 -6.33
N ILE A 90 0.92 0.97 -5.70
CA ILE A 90 0.77 2.42 -5.88
C ILE A 90 1.91 3.24 -5.27
N PHE A 91 2.05 4.49 -5.72
CA PHE A 91 3.09 5.45 -5.28
C PHE A 91 2.88 6.06 -3.89
N SER A 92 2.06 5.45 -3.04
CA SER A 92 1.62 6.04 -1.76
C SER A 92 2.75 6.52 -0.85
N HIS A 93 3.98 6.03 -1.04
CA HIS A 93 5.13 6.38 -0.20
C HIS A 93 6.41 6.54 -1.03
N GLY A 94 6.33 7.07 -2.26
CA GLY A 94 7.51 7.39 -3.08
C GLY A 94 7.63 6.58 -4.37
N LYS A 95 8.57 7.00 -5.23
CA LYS A 95 8.77 6.44 -6.58
C LYS A 95 9.78 5.28 -6.63
N ASP A 96 10.47 4.98 -5.53
CA ASP A 96 11.51 3.96 -5.50
C ASP A 96 10.92 2.55 -5.63
N HIS A 97 11.45 1.80 -6.59
CA HIS A 97 11.14 0.39 -6.83
C HIS A 97 11.42 -0.52 -5.61
N SER A 98 12.39 -0.17 -4.76
CA SER A 98 12.77 -0.97 -3.58
C SER A 98 11.60 -1.15 -2.60
N ARG A 99 10.78 -0.10 -2.43
CA ARG A 99 9.58 -0.13 -1.58
C ARG A 99 8.49 -1.02 -2.17
N LYS A 100 8.31 -0.98 -3.49
CA LYS A 100 7.37 -1.86 -4.20
C LYS A 100 7.79 -3.32 -4.07
N ARG A 101 9.09 -3.59 -4.20
CA ARG A 101 9.64 -4.94 -3.98
C ARG A 101 9.38 -5.43 -2.56
N ALA A 102 9.69 -4.63 -1.54
CA ALA A 102 9.45 -5.01 -0.14
C ALA A 102 7.97 -5.30 0.16
N LEU A 103 7.04 -4.46 -0.34
CA LEU A 103 5.60 -4.72 -0.29
C LEU A 103 5.24 -6.08 -0.89
N LEU A 104 5.72 -6.36 -2.11
CA LEU A 104 5.36 -7.57 -2.84
C LEU A 104 6.00 -8.83 -2.21
N ARG A 105 7.20 -8.70 -1.62
CA ARG A 105 7.83 -9.75 -0.80
C ARG A 105 6.99 -10.03 0.45
N GLU A 106 6.61 -8.98 1.18
CA GLU A 106 5.73 -9.11 2.36
C GLU A 106 4.41 -9.79 2.02
N ALA A 107 3.86 -9.51 0.85
CA ALA A 107 2.65 -10.14 0.36
C ALA A 107 2.86 -11.58 -0.18
N GLY A 108 4.11 -12.07 -0.25
CA GLY A 108 4.45 -13.40 -0.75
C GLY A 108 4.33 -13.58 -2.26
N VAL A 109 4.12 -12.49 -3.01
CA VAL A 109 3.88 -12.50 -4.47
C VAL A 109 5.09 -12.08 -5.29
N TRP A 110 6.17 -11.62 -4.63
CA TRP A 110 7.43 -11.36 -5.30
C TRP A 110 8.20 -12.66 -5.56
N HIS A 111 8.90 -12.70 -6.71
CA HIS A 111 9.69 -13.84 -7.13
C HIS A 111 11.17 -13.47 -7.09
N ASP A 112 11.85 -13.86 -6.01
CA ASP A 112 13.30 -13.76 -5.88
C ASP A 112 14.01 -15.01 -6.42
N PRO A 113 15.31 -14.90 -6.80
CA PRO A 113 16.12 -16.06 -7.16
C PRO A 113 16.27 -17.03 -5.97
N PRO A 114 16.54 -18.32 -6.20
CA PRO A 114 16.74 -19.32 -5.13
C PRO A 114 17.79 -18.92 -4.09
N SER A 115 18.83 -18.18 -4.50
CA SER A 115 19.87 -17.67 -3.60
C SER A 115 19.34 -16.77 -2.48
N TYR A 116 18.20 -16.12 -2.68
CA TYR A 116 17.55 -15.30 -1.66
C TYR A 116 17.09 -16.12 -0.44
N TYR A 117 16.70 -17.38 -0.69
CA TYR A 117 16.15 -18.31 0.28
C TYR A 117 17.18 -19.31 0.84
N ALA A 118 18.42 -19.27 0.36
CA ALA A 118 19.42 -20.32 0.59
C ALA A 118 20.27 -20.14 1.86
N ASP A 119 20.14 -19.03 2.59
CA ASP A 119 21.06 -18.68 3.68
C ASP A 119 20.95 -19.61 4.91
N GLY A 120 19.75 -20.18 5.15
CA GLY A 120 19.50 -21.24 6.14
C GLY A 120 19.72 -20.86 7.62
N ARG A 121 20.26 -19.68 7.90
CA ARG A 121 20.62 -19.20 9.25
C ARG A 121 19.83 -17.95 9.59
N TYR A 122 18.60 -18.16 10.05
CA TYR A 122 17.69 -17.08 10.37
C TYR A 122 17.60 -16.85 11.88
N LEU A 123 17.34 -15.59 12.25
CA LEU A 123 16.87 -15.20 13.58
C LEU A 123 15.52 -14.52 13.41
N SER A 124 14.47 -15.09 13.99
CA SER A 124 13.16 -14.44 14.11
C SER A 124 12.92 -14.06 15.56
N PHE A 125 12.21 -12.96 15.78
CA PHE A 125 11.75 -12.57 17.09
C PHE A 125 10.30 -12.11 17.03
N THR A 126 9.62 -12.19 18.17
CA THR A 126 8.26 -11.68 18.33
C THR A 126 8.32 -10.42 19.16
N VAL A 127 7.72 -9.35 18.64
CA VAL A 127 7.50 -8.13 19.42
C VAL A 127 6.54 -8.43 20.55
N GLN A 128 6.91 -8.05 21.77
CA GLN A 128 6.02 -8.02 22.93
C GLN A 128 5.77 -6.57 23.34
N LEU A 129 4.52 -6.11 23.28
CA LEU A 129 4.19 -4.77 23.73
C LEU A 129 3.99 -4.79 25.26
N PRO A 130 4.72 -3.96 26.02
CA PRO A 130 4.45 -3.77 27.44
C PRO A 130 3.04 -3.22 27.66
N ARG A 131 2.41 -3.58 28.78
CA ARG A 131 1.05 -3.12 29.13
C ARG A 131 0.89 -1.59 29.09
N HIS A 132 1.93 -0.84 29.47
CA HIS A 132 1.90 0.63 29.40
C HIS A 132 1.81 1.12 27.95
N ALA A 133 2.61 0.56 27.04
CA ALA A 133 2.60 0.94 25.64
C ALA A 133 1.27 0.57 24.95
N GLU A 134 0.67 -0.56 25.34
CA GLU A 134 -0.68 -0.93 24.87
C GLU A 134 -1.76 0.02 25.39
N ALA A 135 -1.65 0.49 26.64
CA ALA A 135 -2.60 1.41 27.25
C ALA A 135 -2.48 2.84 26.71
N GLU A 136 -1.26 3.33 26.48
CA GLU A 136 -1.01 4.69 25.97
C GLU A 136 -1.25 4.81 24.45
N GLY A 137 -0.95 3.74 23.72
CA GLY A 137 -1.09 3.66 22.29
C GLY A 137 -0.09 4.56 21.54
N GLY A 138 -0.46 4.95 20.32
CA GLY A 138 0.25 5.95 19.52
C GLY A 138 1.73 5.63 19.28
N PHE A 139 2.61 6.56 19.67
CA PHE A 139 4.05 6.43 19.48
C PHE A 139 4.71 5.45 20.44
N GLU A 140 4.11 5.17 21.61
CA GLU A 140 4.72 4.24 22.59
C GLU A 140 4.74 2.80 22.07
N ILE A 141 3.69 2.41 21.33
CA ILE A 141 3.68 1.17 20.56
C ILE A 141 4.86 1.13 19.58
N VAL A 142 5.18 2.24 18.92
CA VAL A 142 6.26 2.31 17.93
C VAL A 142 7.63 2.24 18.60
N ILE A 143 7.86 3.05 19.64
CA ILE A 143 9.14 3.12 20.36
C ILE A 143 9.46 1.78 21.00
N SER A 144 8.48 1.13 21.63
CA SER A 144 8.65 -0.20 22.23
C SER A 144 9.10 -1.24 21.21
N GLN A 145 8.53 -1.19 20.00
CA GLN A 145 8.92 -2.07 18.89
C GLN A 145 10.33 -1.80 18.38
N LEU A 146 10.70 -0.53 18.23
CA LEU A 146 12.02 -0.15 17.73
C LEU A 146 13.14 -0.57 18.68
N ARG A 147 12.94 -0.45 20.00
CA ARG A 147 13.91 -0.93 21.00
C ARG A 147 14.13 -2.44 20.92
N GLN A 148 13.06 -3.21 20.72
CA GLN A 148 13.15 -4.66 20.55
C GLN A 148 13.80 -5.04 19.22
N PHE A 149 13.51 -4.30 18.15
CA PHE A 149 14.17 -4.47 16.86
C PHE A 149 15.68 -4.22 16.96
N GLU A 150 16.11 -3.15 17.63
CA GLU A 150 17.52 -2.84 17.85
C GLU A 150 18.24 -3.98 18.60
N ALA A 151 17.65 -4.49 19.68
CA ALA A 151 18.19 -5.63 20.41
C ALA A 151 18.27 -6.89 19.52
N ALA A 152 17.22 -7.18 18.74
CA ALA A 152 17.20 -8.33 17.83
C ALA A 152 18.24 -8.19 16.72
N LEU A 153 18.47 -6.98 16.21
CA LEU A 153 19.49 -6.71 15.20
C LEU A 153 20.90 -6.96 15.75
N HIS A 154 21.21 -6.46 16.96
CA HIS A 154 22.49 -6.76 17.61
C HIS A 154 22.68 -8.26 17.83
N MET A 155 21.65 -8.98 18.26
CA MET A 155 21.70 -10.44 18.42
C MET A 155 21.91 -11.17 17.09
N ALA A 156 21.25 -10.74 16.02
CA ALA A 156 21.42 -11.32 14.68
C ALA A 156 22.87 -11.19 14.20
N LEU A 157 23.46 -10.01 14.39
CA LEU A 157 24.86 -9.75 14.03
C LEU A 157 25.83 -10.58 14.85
N LEU A 158 25.66 -10.64 16.19
CA LEU A 158 26.50 -11.44 17.07
C LEU A 158 26.45 -12.94 16.73
N LEU A 159 25.27 -13.43 16.33
CA LEU A 159 25.06 -14.85 15.99
C LEU A 159 25.33 -15.16 14.51
N ASN A 160 25.71 -14.16 13.70
CA ASN A 160 25.88 -14.28 12.25
C ASN A 160 24.64 -14.91 11.57
N ARG A 161 23.46 -14.36 11.88
CA ARG A 161 22.16 -14.78 11.35
C ARG A 161 21.50 -13.65 10.58
N THR A 162 20.77 -14.00 9.54
CA THR A 162 19.87 -13.09 8.84
C THR A 162 18.64 -12.83 9.71
N LEU A 163 18.36 -11.56 10.01
CA LEU A 163 17.22 -11.18 10.84
C LEU A 163 15.94 -11.18 10.00
N ILE A 164 14.93 -11.92 10.46
CA ILE A 164 13.56 -11.84 9.95
C ILE A 164 12.87 -10.70 10.69
N LEU A 165 12.39 -9.70 9.94
CA LEU A 165 11.67 -8.57 10.50
C LEU A 165 10.37 -9.04 11.17
N PRO A 166 9.94 -8.42 12.28
CA PRO A 166 8.68 -8.77 12.90
C PRO A 166 7.52 -8.10 12.16
N HIS A 167 6.30 -8.62 12.32
CA HIS A 167 5.12 -7.84 11.98
C HIS A 167 4.98 -6.67 12.96
N LEU A 168 5.28 -5.48 12.47
CA LEU A 168 5.17 -4.26 13.26
C LEU A 168 3.71 -3.82 13.37
N ARG A 169 3.25 -3.53 14.57
CA ARG A 169 1.96 -2.89 14.80
C ARG A 169 2.00 -1.43 14.42
N CYS A 170 0.97 -0.98 13.71
CA CYS A 170 0.73 0.44 13.57
C CYS A 170 0.28 1.03 14.90
N GLY A 171 0.75 2.24 15.21
CA GLY A 171 0.14 3.04 16.26
C GLY A 171 -1.36 3.22 15.97
N ASP A 172 -2.17 3.31 17.02
CA ASP A 172 -3.64 3.40 16.95
C ASP A 172 -4.16 4.82 16.65
N ARG A 173 -3.25 5.81 16.52
CA ARG A 173 -3.59 7.21 16.22
C ARG A 173 -3.43 7.50 14.74
N ALA A 174 -4.31 8.33 14.19
CA ALA A 174 -4.35 8.67 12.76
C ALA A 174 -3.01 9.21 12.19
N LEU A 175 -2.19 9.85 13.03
CA LEU A 175 -0.86 10.37 12.63
C LEU A 175 0.25 9.32 12.65
N ALA A 176 0.04 8.15 13.25
CA ALA A 176 1.04 7.08 13.28
C ALA A 176 1.24 6.43 11.91
N TYR A 177 0.30 6.65 10.96
CA TYR A 177 0.40 6.20 9.57
C TYR A 177 0.02 7.37 8.62
N PRO A 178 0.99 8.15 8.09
CA PRO A 178 0.86 9.30 7.21
C PRO A 178 -0.02 9.11 5.99
N CYS A 179 -0.09 7.91 5.40
CA CYS A 179 -1.06 7.67 4.32
C CYS A 179 -2.50 7.67 4.84
N TYR A 180 -2.72 7.16 6.04
CA TYR A 180 -3.99 7.27 6.72
C TYR A 180 -4.23 8.68 7.26
N ALA A 181 -3.20 9.42 7.70
CA ALA A 181 -3.32 10.84 8.00
C ALA A 181 -3.69 11.69 6.77
N TRP A 182 -3.09 11.40 5.61
CA TRP A 182 -3.41 12.04 4.33
C TRP A 182 -4.82 11.69 3.88
N TYR A 183 -5.20 10.41 3.97
CA TYR A 183 -6.56 9.96 3.69
C TYR A 183 -7.56 10.66 4.62
N HIS A 184 -7.29 10.69 5.93
CA HIS A 184 -8.15 11.37 6.90
C HIS A 184 -8.24 12.88 6.63
N ARG A 185 -7.13 13.55 6.33
CA ARG A 185 -7.14 14.98 6.00
C ARG A 185 -7.92 15.26 4.71
N GLY A 186 -7.76 14.44 3.68
CA GLY A 186 -8.43 14.59 2.39
C GLY A 186 -9.93 14.28 2.43
N PHE A 187 -10.37 13.39 3.33
CA PHE A 187 -11.78 13.05 3.51
C PHE A 187 -12.49 13.97 4.51
N ASN A 188 -11.81 14.41 5.57
CA ASN A 188 -12.33 15.43 6.49
C ASN A 188 -12.60 16.76 5.77
N SER A 189 -11.69 17.20 4.89
CA SER A 189 -11.88 18.44 4.12
C SER A 189 -13.05 18.39 3.15
N LYS A 190 -13.61 17.20 2.88
CA LYS A 190 -14.78 16.96 2.04
C LYS A 190 -16.02 16.52 2.81
N GLY A 191 -16.02 16.64 4.14
CA GLY A 191 -17.18 16.31 4.98
C GLY A 191 -17.48 14.81 5.13
N PHE A 192 -16.56 13.94 4.72
CA PHE A 192 -16.70 12.49 4.96
C PHE A 192 -16.27 12.17 6.39
N ALA A 193 -17.18 11.57 7.18
CA ALA A 193 -16.91 11.18 8.56
C ALA A 193 -15.91 10.00 8.62
N ASN A 194 -14.68 10.32 8.97
CA ASN A 194 -13.52 9.43 9.00
C ASN A 194 -13.55 8.27 10.00
N ALA A 195 -14.51 8.24 10.93
CA ALA A 195 -14.60 7.23 11.99
C ALA A 195 -14.83 5.79 11.48
N LYS A 196 -15.03 5.59 10.16
CA LYS A 196 -15.42 4.30 9.58
C LYS A 196 -14.28 3.48 8.95
N ILE A 197 -13.11 4.07 8.69
CA ILE A 197 -12.02 3.32 8.04
C ILE A 197 -11.13 2.72 9.13
N PRO A 198 -11.05 1.39 9.25
CA PRO A 198 -10.23 0.78 10.29
C PRO A 198 -8.75 1.13 10.07
N MET A 199 -8.04 1.40 11.16
CA MET A 199 -6.58 1.44 11.11
C MET A 199 -6.04 0.04 10.82
N PRO A 200 -5.01 -0.11 9.99
CA PRO A 200 -4.34 -1.40 9.83
C PRO A 200 -3.72 -1.79 11.18
N THR A 201 -3.97 -3.01 11.65
CA THR A 201 -3.34 -3.51 12.89
C THR A 201 -1.83 -3.70 12.71
N ILE A 202 -1.42 -4.12 11.51
CA ILE A 202 -0.03 -4.37 11.11
C ILE A 202 0.38 -3.34 10.05
N CYS A 203 1.53 -2.72 10.26
CA CYS A 203 2.14 -1.78 9.36
C CYS A 203 3.03 -2.49 8.33
N PRO A 204 3.09 -1.98 7.09
CA PRO A 204 4.13 -2.38 6.14
C PRO A 204 5.52 -2.11 6.70
N SER A 205 6.50 -2.99 6.51
CA SER A 205 7.86 -2.75 7.05
C SER A 205 8.56 -1.59 6.34
N TYR A 206 8.30 -1.41 5.04
CA TYR A 206 8.83 -0.28 4.25
C TYR A 206 8.38 1.09 4.78
N TYR A 207 7.36 1.12 5.64
CA TYR A 207 6.85 2.35 6.23
C TYR A 207 7.73 2.82 7.40
N TRP A 208 8.20 1.89 8.22
CA TRP A 208 9.06 2.18 9.39
C TRP A 208 10.55 2.15 9.06
N LEU A 209 10.93 1.41 8.03
CA LEU A 209 12.33 1.21 7.66
C LEU A 209 12.56 1.74 6.25
N ASN A 210 13.66 2.46 6.07
CA ASN A 210 14.23 2.64 4.75
C ASN A 210 14.81 1.29 4.29
N ILE A 211 13.96 0.46 3.67
CA ILE A 211 14.29 -0.93 3.41
C ILE A 211 15.51 -1.10 2.51
N LYS A 212 15.74 -0.17 1.58
CA LYS A 212 16.92 -0.17 0.72
C LYS A 212 18.19 -0.03 1.56
N LEU A 213 18.25 1.01 2.39
CA LEU A 213 19.38 1.24 3.28
C LEU A 213 19.55 0.08 4.28
N ALA A 214 18.44 -0.46 4.79
CA ALA A 214 18.48 -1.55 5.74
C ALA A 214 19.04 -2.85 5.12
N GLU A 215 18.65 -3.19 3.90
CA GLU A 215 19.19 -4.33 3.14
C GLU A 215 20.67 -4.14 2.75
N GLU A 216 21.11 -2.90 2.54
CA GLU A 216 22.52 -2.57 2.26
C GLU A 216 23.41 -2.70 3.51
N LEU A 217 22.88 -2.38 4.69
CA LEU A 217 23.63 -2.38 5.95
C LEU A 217 23.59 -3.74 6.67
N PHE A 218 22.48 -4.47 6.56
CA PHE A 218 22.23 -5.65 7.36
C PHE A 218 21.56 -6.78 6.56
N PRO A 219 21.86 -8.05 6.87
CA PRO A 219 21.14 -9.17 6.29
C PRO A 219 19.74 -9.27 6.91
N LEU A 220 18.74 -8.80 6.16
CA LEU A 220 17.34 -8.73 6.59
C LEU A 220 16.42 -9.52 5.65
N ARG A 221 15.29 -10.00 6.18
CA ARG A 221 14.17 -10.55 5.41
C ARG A 221 12.84 -10.02 5.91
N GLU A 222 11.85 -10.01 5.02
CA GLU A 222 10.49 -9.56 5.30
C GLU A 222 9.80 -10.43 6.36
N PRO A 223 8.77 -9.90 7.06
CA PRO A 223 8.07 -10.66 8.09
C PRO A 223 7.42 -11.97 7.65
N SER A 224 7.01 -12.07 6.39
CA SER A 224 6.40 -13.29 5.84
C SER A 224 7.41 -14.29 5.27
N PHE A 225 8.71 -14.00 5.34
CA PHE A 225 9.76 -14.78 4.67
C PHE A 225 9.71 -16.27 5.05
N LEU A 226 9.66 -16.60 6.33
CA LEU A 226 9.63 -18.00 6.81
C LEU A 226 8.33 -18.74 6.44
N ALA A 227 7.26 -18.05 6.06
CA ALA A 227 6.03 -18.66 5.58
C ALA A 227 6.07 -18.90 4.06
N ASN A 228 7.11 -18.44 3.36
CA ASN A 228 7.26 -18.63 1.93
C ASN A 228 7.66 -20.09 1.64
N PRO A 229 6.91 -20.82 0.79
CA PRO A 229 7.19 -22.23 0.49
C PRO A 229 8.53 -22.47 -0.23
N ARG A 230 9.24 -21.40 -0.63
CA ARG A 230 10.58 -21.48 -1.24
C ARG A 230 11.71 -21.46 -0.20
N VAL A 231 11.39 -21.17 1.07
CA VAL A 231 12.35 -21.31 2.17
C VAL A 231 12.50 -22.80 2.48
N PRO A 232 13.74 -23.34 2.50
CA PRO A 232 14.02 -24.74 2.82
C PRO A 232 13.67 -25.13 4.26
#